data_AF-A0A957Q3R0-F1
#
_entry.id   AF-A0A957Q3R0-F1
#
_cell.length_a   1.000
_cell.length_b   1.000
_cell.length_c   1.000
_cell.angle_alpha   90.00
_cell.angle_beta   90.00
_cell.angle_gamma   90.00
#
_symmetry.space_group_name_H-M   'P 1'
#
loop_
_entity.id
_entity.type
_entity.pdbx_description
1 polymer ?
#
loop_
_entity_poly.entity_id
_entity_poly.type
_entity_poly.pdbx_seq_one_letter_code
_entity_poly.pdbx_strand_id
1 'polypeptide(L)'
;MINQRQHHLLRVTQETAATTILAELALPPAPGLVVLNGGTADLEAPLAAKLRRILQDGLARVVTELGLLSITGGTDAGIFQLFGQGLAQWGDHTPCVGVAVAPLVTWPGRPDLPTRAEATLEPHHSHYVLVAGSRWGDETATMYALVAQLSEVMPMVTIFAGGGNITIEEMLMNVRQERTMILLAGSGRATDQVLAARAGAAVDDERLAQVAAQGRITPFALDDDPAAFMGLVRELLGLS
;
A
#
# COMPACT_ATOMS: atom_id res chain seq x y z
N MET A 1 30.01 4.56 -0.16
CA MET A 1 29.69 4.39 -1.59
C MET A 1 28.19 4.27 -1.68
N ILE A 2 27.50 5.28 -2.21
CA ILE A 2 26.04 5.29 -2.31
C ILE A 2 25.69 4.38 -3.49
N ASN A 3 25.10 3.23 -3.20
CA ASN A 3 24.60 2.33 -4.23
C ASN A 3 23.43 3.05 -4.92
N GLN A 4 23.62 3.46 -6.19
CA GLN A 4 22.51 4.02 -6.96
C GLN A 4 21.56 2.86 -7.28
N ARG A 5 20.50 2.70 -6.48
CA ARG A 5 19.44 1.75 -6.76
C ARG A 5 18.83 2.12 -8.12
N GLN A 6 18.94 1.23 -9.10
CA GLN A 6 18.32 1.45 -10.41
C GLN A 6 16.83 1.15 -10.25
N HIS A 7 16.01 2.21 -10.18
CA HIS A 7 14.55 2.06 -10.14
C HIS A 7 14.05 1.62 -11.52
N HIS A 8 13.22 0.57 -11.55
CA HIS A 8 12.52 0.19 -12.77
C HIS A 8 11.23 1.01 -12.90
N LEU A 9 11.18 1.94 -13.85
CA LEU A 9 10.02 2.80 -14.09
C LEU A 9 9.32 2.43 -15.39
N LEU A 10 8.06 2.04 -15.29
CA LEU A 10 7.21 1.71 -16.44
C LEU A 10 6.07 2.72 -16.53
N ARG A 11 6.00 3.46 -17.64
CA ARG A 11 4.86 4.35 -17.94
C ARG A 11 3.79 3.59 -18.71
N VAL A 12 2.54 3.69 -18.26
CA VAL A 12 1.41 2.94 -18.81
C VAL A 12 0.19 3.83 -18.99
N THR A 13 -0.75 3.40 -19.82
CA THR A 13 -2.10 3.98 -19.87
C THR A 13 -3.07 3.14 -19.04
N GLN A 14 -4.26 3.65 -18.75
CA GLN A 14 -5.27 2.91 -17.99
C GLN A 14 -5.75 1.65 -18.74
N GLU A 15 -5.60 1.60 -20.06
CA GLU A 15 -5.94 0.47 -20.92
C GLU A 15 -4.84 -0.60 -21.00
N THR A 16 -3.65 -0.32 -20.47
CA THR A 16 -2.54 -1.28 -20.51
C THR A 16 -2.87 -2.48 -19.64
N ALA A 17 -2.88 -3.68 -20.24
CA ALA A 17 -3.27 -4.91 -19.54
C ALA A 17 -2.31 -5.23 -18.38
N ALA A 18 -2.87 -5.65 -17.24
CA ALA A 18 -2.10 -6.00 -16.04
C ALA A 18 -1.04 -7.09 -16.31
N THR A 19 -1.36 -8.08 -17.15
CA THR A 19 -0.41 -9.13 -17.56
C THR A 19 0.81 -8.57 -18.29
N THR A 20 0.60 -7.60 -19.19
CA THR A 20 1.69 -6.89 -19.88
C THR A 20 2.54 -6.12 -18.89
N ILE A 21 1.92 -5.40 -17.95
CA ILE A 21 2.63 -4.65 -16.91
C ILE A 21 3.51 -5.59 -16.07
N LEU A 22 2.93 -6.68 -15.57
CA LEU A 22 3.67 -7.64 -14.73
C LEU A 22 4.84 -8.31 -15.46
N ALA A 23 4.68 -8.60 -16.76
CA ALA A 23 5.74 -9.15 -17.58
C ALA A 23 6.91 -8.17 -17.74
N GLU A 24 6.63 -6.89 -18.00
CA GLU A 24 7.63 -5.82 -18.14
C GLU A 24 8.34 -5.51 -16.82
N LEU A 25 7.60 -5.53 -15.69
CA LEU A 25 8.19 -5.32 -14.37
C LEU A 25 9.23 -6.40 -14.01
N ALA A 26 9.14 -7.59 -14.61
CA ALA A 26 10.07 -8.70 -14.39
C ALA A 26 10.34 -8.99 -12.89
N LEU A 27 9.27 -8.98 -12.08
CA LEU A 27 9.35 -9.12 -10.64
C LEU A 27 9.97 -10.47 -10.25
N PRO A 28 10.84 -10.52 -9.22
CA PRO A 28 11.32 -11.79 -8.70
C PRO A 28 10.15 -12.58 -8.09
N PRO A 29 10.24 -13.93 -8.04
CA PRO A 29 9.27 -14.75 -7.34
C PRO A 29 9.12 -14.33 -5.87
N ALA A 30 7.90 -14.31 -5.37
CA ALA A 30 7.59 -13.99 -3.98
C ALA A 30 6.58 -15.00 -3.41
N PRO A 31 6.67 -15.36 -2.11
CA PRO A 31 5.77 -16.34 -1.52
C PRO A 31 4.39 -15.77 -1.14
N GLY A 32 4.22 -14.45 -1.19
CA GLY A 32 2.95 -13.79 -0.91
C GLY A 32 2.97 -12.30 -1.27
N LEU A 33 1.78 -11.73 -1.33
CA LEU A 33 1.53 -10.32 -1.66
C LEU A 33 1.01 -9.55 -0.45
N VAL A 34 1.62 -8.39 -0.21
CA VAL A 34 1.11 -7.36 0.68
C VAL A 34 0.70 -6.16 -0.14
N VAL A 35 -0.48 -5.62 0.11
CA VAL A 35 -0.91 -4.35 -0.49
C VAL A 35 -1.07 -3.32 0.63
N LEU A 36 -0.31 -2.23 0.59
CA LEU A 36 -0.41 -1.15 1.58
C LEU A 36 -1.18 0.02 0.96
N ASN A 37 -2.33 0.34 1.54
CA ASN A 37 -3.22 1.42 1.14
C ASN A 37 -3.45 2.38 2.32
N GLY A 38 -3.72 3.65 2.02
CA GLY A 38 -4.04 4.62 3.06
C GLY A 38 -3.61 6.04 2.74
N GLY A 39 -3.46 6.83 3.80
CA GLY A 39 -3.27 8.28 3.68
C GLY A 39 -1.82 8.72 3.46
N THR A 40 -1.65 9.71 2.59
CA THR A 40 -0.43 10.50 2.41
C THR A 40 -0.49 11.86 3.11
N ALA A 41 -1.58 12.14 3.83
CA ALA A 41 -1.76 13.40 4.56
C ALA A 41 -0.73 13.54 5.70
N ASP A 42 -0.45 14.78 6.08
CA ASP A 42 0.44 15.11 7.19
C ASP A 42 0.02 14.37 8.47
N LEU A 43 0.99 13.68 9.07
CA LEU A 43 0.80 12.90 10.28
C LEU A 43 1.26 13.71 11.49
N GLU A 44 0.37 13.88 12.49
CA GLU A 44 0.77 14.45 13.77
C GLU A 44 1.86 13.59 14.44
N ALA A 45 2.81 14.22 15.11
CA ALA A 45 3.99 13.53 15.64
C ALA A 45 3.70 12.29 16.51
N PRO A 46 2.71 12.32 17.44
CA PRO A 46 2.37 11.12 18.22
C PRO A 46 1.84 9.97 17.35
N LEU A 47 0.98 10.27 16.37
CA LEU A 47 0.45 9.27 15.46
C LEU A 47 1.54 8.72 14.52
N ALA A 48 2.39 9.61 13.99
CA ALA A 48 3.53 9.23 13.17
C ALA A 48 4.48 8.26 13.90
N ALA A 49 4.71 8.46 15.20
CA ALA A 49 5.54 7.56 15.99
C ALA A 49 4.93 6.15 16.13
N LYS A 50 3.62 6.06 16.36
CA LYS A 50 2.92 4.77 16.43
C LYS A 50 2.89 4.05 15.09
N LEU A 51 2.56 4.77 14.01
CA LEU A 51 2.59 4.24 12.65
C LEU A 51 3.99 3.80 12.25
N ARG A 52 5.02 4.57 12.58
CA ARG A 52 6.43 4.19 12.33
C ARG A 52 6.73 2.83 12.93
N ARG A 53 6.36 2.62 14.20
CA ARG A 53 6.61 1.35 14.90
C ARG A 53 5.96 0.17 14.18
N ILE A 54 4.69 0.27 13.78
CA ILE A 54 4.00 -0.83 13.08
C ILE A 54 4.50 -1.00 11.64
N LEU A 55 4.68 0.09 10.89
CA LEU A 55 5.04 0.02 9.47
C LEU A 55 6.51 -0.34 9.26
N GLN A 56 7.42 0.11 10.13
CA GLN A 56 8.86 -0.18 10.01
C GLN A 56 9.22 -1.48 10.74
N ASP A 57 8.93 -1.58 12.03
CA ASP A 57 9.38 -2.72 12.85
C ASP A 57 8.47 -3.95 12.72
N GLY A 58 7.24 -3.77 12.22
CA GLY A 58 6.30 -4.84 11.93
C GLY A 58 6.26 -5.18 10.44
N LEU A 59 5.60 -4.32 9.65
CA LEU A 59 5.29 -4.59 8.25
C LEU A 59 6.54 -4.70 7.36
N ALA A 60 7.41 -3.68 7.33
CA ALA A 60 8.60 -3.70 6.49
C ALA A 60 9.56 -4.82 6.88
N ARG A 61 9.66 -5.10 8.19
CA ARG A 61 10.42 -6.23 8.71
C ARG A 61 9.89 -7.57 8.22
N VAL A 62 8.59 -7.87 8.38
CA VAL A 62 8.04 -9.17 7.94
C VAL A 62 8.09 -9.32 6.42
N VAL A 63 7.82 -8.24 5.68
CA VAL A 63 7.94 -8.21 4.22
C VAL A 63 9.35 -8.57 3.78
N THR A 64 10.36 -8.04 4.47
CA THR A 64 11.76 -8.31 4.15
C THR A 64 12.22 -9.70 4.59
N GLU A 65 11.88 -10.13 5.82
CA GLU A 65 12.26 -11.44 6.34
C GLU A 65 11.69 -12.60 5.50
N LEU A 66 10.50 -12.41 4.91
CA LEU A 66 9.83 -13.41 4.09
C LEU A 66 10.03 -13.23 2.59
N GLY A 67 10.68 -12.14 2.15
CA GLY A 67 10.81 -11.82 0.73
C GLY A 67 9.46 -11.60 0.03
N LEU A 68 8.49 -10.97 0.70
CA LEU A 68 7.17 -10.70 0.16
C LEU A 68 7.22 -9.64 -0.94
N LEU A 69 6.28 -9.73 -1.90
CA LEU A 69 6.01 -8.65 -2.83
C LEU A 69 5.09 -7.62 -2.15
N SER A 70 5.43 -6.34 -2.25
CA SER A 70 4.57 -5.25 -1.80
C SER A 70 4.08 -4.38 -2.96
N ILE A 71 2.82 -3.94 -2.91
CA ILE A 71 2.27 -2.91 -3.80
C ILE A 71 1.72 -1.75 -2.96
N THR A 72 2.09 -0.51 -3.29
CA THR A 72 1.63 0.71 -2.58
C THR A 72 1.37 1.88 -3.55
N GLY A 73 0.89 3.03 -3.04
CA GLY A 73 0.75 4.27 -3.83
C GLY A 73 2.06 5.00 -4.20
N GLY A 74 3.22 4.46 -3.82
CA GLY A 74 4.54 4.81 -4.37
C GLY A 74 5.10 6.21 -4.09
N THR A 75 4.41 7.08 -3.35
CA THR A 75 4.88 8.44 -3.05
C THR A 75 5.68 8.51 -1.75
N ASP A 76 6.63 9.42 -1.67
CA ASP A 76 7.42 9.74 -0.45
C ASP A 76 6.60 10.63 0.49
N ALA A 77 5.43 10.13 0.91
CA ALA A 77 4.52 10.83 1.79
C ALA A 77 3.75 9.87 2.71
N GLY A 78 3.47 10.34 3.93
CA GLY A 78 2.66 9.63 4.92
C GLY A 78 3.12 8.19 5.15
N ILE A 79 2.18 7.24 5.06
CA ILE A 79 2.46 5.83 5.36
C ILE A 79 3.44 5.17 4.40
N PHE A 80 3.51 5.63 3.15
CA PHE A 80 4.37 5.02 2.13
C PHE A 80 5.83 5.37 2.38
N GLN A 81 6.11 6.63 2.76
CA GLN A 81 7.42 7.05 3.24
C GLN A 81 7.85 6.25 4.48
N LEU A 82 6.96 6.12 5.48
CA LEU A 82 7.28 5.37 6.70
C LEU A 82 7.62 3.91 6.37
N PHE A 83 6.84 3.28 5.50
CA PHE A 83 7.09 1.90 5.07
C PHE A 83 8.39 1.76 4.27
N GLY A 84 8.65 2.65 3.30
CA GLY A 84 9.87 2.65 2.50
C GLY A 84 11.14 2.83 3.32
N GLN A 85 11.13 3.74 4.30
CA GLN A 85 12.21 3.87 5.29
C GLN A 85 12.43 2.58 6.08
N GLY A 86 11.36 1.86 6.42
CA GLY A 86 11.44 0.54 7.04
C GLY A 86 12.06 -0.51 6.12
N LEU A 87 11.72 -0.51 4.83
CA LEU A 87 12.34 -1.41 3.85
C LEU A 87 13.85 -1.15 3.78
N ALA A 88 14.27 0.12 3.72
CA ALA A 88 15.69 0.49 3.74
C ALA A 88 16.41 0.02 5.02
N GLN A 89 15.73 0.07 6.17
CA GLN A 89 16.27 -0.38 7.46
C GLN A 89 16.48 -1.90 7.49
N TRP A 90 15.53 -2.68 6.97
CA TRP A 90 15.52 -4.13 7.13
C TRP A 90 16.12 -4.90 5.95
N GLY A 91 16.11 -4.34 4.73
CA GLY A 91 16.72 -4.97 3.56
C GLY A 91 16.48 -4.25 2.24
N ASP A 92 17.57 -4.00 1.51
CA ASP A 92 17.60 -3.10 0.35
C ASP A 92 17.10 -3.74 -0.98
N HIS A 93 16.62 -4.99 -0.93
CA HIS A 93 16.33 -5.81 -2.13
C HIS A 93 14.91 -6.39 -2.19
N THR A 94 14.05 -6.10 -1.21
CA THR A 94 12.68 -6.62 -1.22
C THR A 94 11.85 -5.97 -2.33
N PRO A 95 11.13 -6.74 -3.17
CA PRO A 95 10.34 -6.17 -4.25
C PRO A 95 9.15 -5.38 -3.71
N CYS A 96 9.18 -4.07 -3.95
CA CYS A 96 8.10 -3.14 -3.67
C CYS A 96 7.78 -2.33 -4.94
N VAL A 97 6.51 -2.36 -5.36
CA VAL A 97 5.97 -1.68 -6.53
C VAL A 97 5.15 -0.48 -6.08
N GLY A 98 5.59 0.72 -6.44
CA GLY A 98 4.78 1.94 -6.32
C GLY A 98 3.91 2.16 -7.55
N VAL A 99 2.60 2.31 -7.38
CA VAL A 99 1.69 2.66 -8.47
C VAL A 99 1.23 4.10 -8.26
N ALA A 100 1.49 4.98 -9.22
CA ALA A 100 1.22 6.41 -9.07
C ALA A 100 0.82 7.09 -10.39
N VAL A 101 0.17 8.25 -10.28
CA VAL A 101 -0.23 9.04 -11.45
C VAL A 101 0.99 9.77 -12.03
N ALA A 102 1.37 9.44 -13.26
CA ALA A 102 2.62 9.88 -13.89
C ALA A 102 2.83 11.41 -13.89
N PRO A 103 1.81 12.27 -14.13
CA PRO A 103 2.01 13.72 -14.12
C PRO A 103 2.07 14.34 -12.71
N LEU A 104 1.70 13.61 -11.65
CA LEU A 104 1.62 14.14 -10.28
C LEU A 104 2.82 13.79 -9.41
N VAL A 105 3.73 12.94 -9.91
CA VAL A 105 4.94 12.52 -9.20
C VAL A 105 6.20 13.12 -9.79
N THR A 106 7.26 13.26 -9.01
CA THR A 106 8.61 13.58 -9.50
C THR A 106 9.66 12.68 -8.85
N TRP A 107 10.86 12.61 -9.42
CA TRP A 107 11.98 11.85 -8.87
C TRP A 107 13.33 12.44 -9.33
N PRO A 108 14.44 12.16 -8.61
CA PRO A 108 15.77 12.59 -9.03
C PRO A 108 16.12 12.08 -10.44
N GLY A 109 16.48 12.99 -11.33
CA GLY A 109 16.86 12.65 -12.71
C GLY A 109 15.68 12.46 -13.67
N ARG A 110 14.45 12.82 -13.29
CA ARG A 110 13.32 12.86 -14.22
C ARG A 110 13.61 13.85 -15.37
N PRO A 111 13.60 13.41 -16.65
CA PRO A 111 13.98 14.27 -17.78
C PRO A 111 12.95 15.38 -18.05
N ASP A 112 11.67 15.14 -17.72
CA ASP A 112 10.53 16.03 -17.88
C ASP A 112 9.94 16.39 -16.51
N LEU A 113 10.41 17.45 -15.85
CA LEU A 113 9.77 17.89 -14.59
C LEU A 113 8.31 18.26 -14.87
N PRO A 114 7.32 17.57 -14.27
CA PRO A 114 5.95 17.84 -14.58
C PRO A 114 5.54 19.17 -13.95
N THR A 115 4.75 19.95 -14.68
CA THR A 115 4.25 21.25 -14.24
C THR A 115 3.28 21.15 -13.06
N ARG A 116 2.79 19.93 -12.76
CA ARG A 116 1.87 19.60 -11.68
C ARG A 116 2.42 18.54 -10.72
N ALA A 117 3.75 18.46 -10.54
CA ALA A 117 4.29 17.59 -9.50
C ALA A 117 3.69 17.96 -8.14
N GLU A 118 2.99 17.03 -7.50
CA GLU A 118 2.40 17.19 -6.18
C GLU A 118 3.14 16.38 -5.11
N ALA A 119 3.84 15.32 -5.50
CA ALA A 119 4.63 14.47 -4.60
C ALA A 119 5.92 13.96 -5.26
N THR A 120 6.90 13.56 -4.45
CA THR A 120 8.07 12.79 -4.90
C THR A 120 7.77 11.28 -4.84
N LEU A 121 8.42 10.48 -5.69
CA LEU A 121 8.41 9.02 -5.56
C LEU A 121 9.24 8.57 -4.34
N GLU A 122 8.82 7.48 -3.71
CA GLU A 122 9.45 6.94 -2.50
C GLU A 122 10.81 6.25 -2.79
N PRO A 123 11.95 6.79 -2.34
CA PRO A 123 13.26 6.35 -2.82
C PRO A 123 13.67 4.90 -2.49
N HIS A 124 12.90 4.17 -1.68
CA HIS A 124 13.18 2.80 -1.28
C HIS A 124 12.27 1.76 -1.96
N HIS A 125 11.37 2.17 -2.84
CA HIS A 125 10.65 1.27 -3.74
C HIS A 125 11.52 0.81 -4.92
N SER A 126 11.41 -0.47 -5.25
CA SER A 126 12.22 -1.09 -6.33
C SER A 126 11.68 -0.80 -7.74
N HIS A 127 10.35 -0.76 -7.88
CA HIS A 127 9.66 -0.68 -9.16
C HIS A 127 8.56 0.38 -9.09
N TYR A 128 8.24 0.96 -10.25
CA TYR A 128 7.18 1.94 -10.40
C TYR A 128 6.33 1.69 -11.63
N VAL A 129 5.02 1.71 -11.43
CA VAL A 129 4.02 1.78 -12.52
C VAL A 129 3.43 3.18 -12.51
N LEU A 130 3.80 3.96 -13.52
CA LEU A 130 3.39 5.35 -13.68
C LEU A 130 2.22 5.43 -14.65
N VAL A 131 1.01 5.59 -14.13
CA VAL A 131 -0.23 5.55 -14.88
C VAL A 131 -0.57 6.93 -15.44
N ALA A 132 -0.99 7.01 -16.70
CA ALA A 132 -1.57 8.23 -17.25
C ALA A 132 -2.82 8.64 -16.46
N GLY A 133 -2.94 9.93 -16.16
CA GLY A 133 -4.07 10.46 -15.38
C GLY A 133 -3.86 11.92 -15.04
N SER A 134 -4.76 12.48 -14.25
CA SER A 134 -4.81 13.92 -13.94
C SER A 134 -5.06 14.25 -12.47
N ARG A 135 -5.50 13.27 -11.68
CA ARG A 135 -5.78 13.38 -10.24
C ARG A 135 -5.41 12.08 -9.53
N TRP A 136 -5.08 12.18 -8.26
CA TRP A 136 -4.93 11.00 -7.40
C TRP A 136 -6.19 10.13 -7.43
N GLY A 137 -6.00 8.82 -7.51
CA GLY A 137 -7.04 7.82 -7.68
C GLY A 137 -7.26 7.37 -9.12
N ASP A 138 -6.72 8.07 -10.12
CA ASP A 138 -6.77 7.61 -11.53
C ASP A 138 -5.93 6.34 -11.74
N GLU A 139 -4.97 6.07 -10.86
CA GLU A 139 -4.11 4.88 -10.84
C GLU A 139 -4.76 3.65 -10.17
N THR A 140 -5.82 3.84 -9.37
CA THR A 140 -6.41 2.80 -8.53
C THR A 140 -6.86 1.58 -9.33
N ALA A 141 -7.50 1.79 -10.47
CA ALA A 141 -7.97 0.70 -11.33
C ALA A 141 -6.80 -0.17 -11.84
N THR A 142 -5.69 0.47 -12.25
CA THR A 142 -4.48 -0.23 -12.68
C THR A 142 -3.84 -0.98 -11.52
N MET A 143 -3.68 -0.34 -10.35
CA MET A 143 -3.14 -0.98 -9.14
C MET A 143 -3.94 -2.25 -8.80
N TYR A 144 -5.27 -2.17 -8.75
CA TYR A 144 -6.10 -3.32 -8.40
C TYR A 144 -6.21 -4.38 -9.49
N ALA A 145 -5.97 -4.05 -10.76
CA ALA A 145 -5.81 -5.03 -11.83
C ALA A 145 -4.51 -5.85 -11.64
N LEU A 146 -3.41 -5.22 -11.22
CA LEU A 146 -2.17 -5.94 -10.86
C LEU A 146 -2.40 -6.85 -9.66
N VAL A 147 -3.03 -6.33 -8.60
CA VAL A 147 -3.37 -7.11 -7.40
C VAL A 147 -4.25 -8.31 -7.76
N ALA A 148 -5.23 -8.15 -8.67
CA ALA A 148 -6.06 -9.26 -9.16
C ALA A 148 -5.24 -10.38 -9.76
N GLN A 149 -4.40 -10.06 -10.75
CA GLN A 149 -3.56 -11.07 -11.40
C GLN A 149 -2.59 -11.76 -10.43
N LEU A 150 -1.98 -11.03 -9.51
CA LEU A 150 -1.06 -11.61 -8.53
C LEU A 150 -1.80 -12.47 -7.50
N SER A 151 -2.97 -12.05 -7.03
CA SER A 151 -3.76 -12.79 -6.04
C SER A 151 -4.31 -14.13 -6.54
N GLU A 152 -4.29 -14.38 -7.84
CA GLU A 152 -4.65 -15.69 -8.42
C GLU A 152 -3.56 -16.75 -8.19
N VAL A 153 -2.31 -16.33 -7.98
CA VAL A 153 -1.14 -17.23 -7.94
C VAL A 153 -0.37 -17.19 -6.62
N MET A 154 -0.70 -16.29 -5.70
CA MET A 154 -0.08 -16.21 -4.37
C MET A 154 -1.08 -15.74 -3.30
N PRO A 155 -0.90 -16.16 -2.03
CA PRO A 155 -1.71 -15.63 -0.93
C PRO A 155 -1.48 -14.13 -0.77
N MET A 156 -2.51 -13.41 -0.32
CA MET A 156 -2.42 -11.96 -0.18
C MET A 156 -3.16 -11.40 1.03
N VAL A 157 -2.68 -10.24 1.50
CA VAL A 157 -3.36 -9.42 2.49
C VAL A 157 -3.23 -7.93 2.14
N THR A 158 -4.33 -7.19 2.31
CA THR A 158 -4.34 -5.73 2.14
C THR A 158 -4.31 -5.06 3.51
N ILE A 159 -3.53 -4.00 3.67
CA ILE A 159 -3.37 -3.25 4.91
C ILE A 159 -3.82 -1.82 4.68
N PHE A 160 -4.65 -1.33 5.59
CA PHE A 160 -5.20 0.02 5.54
C PHE A 160 -4.81 0.85 6.77
N ALA A 161 -4.34 2.07 6.53
CA ALA A 161 -4.01 3.03 7.57
C ALA A 161 -4.50 4.44 7.21
N GLY A 162 -5.36 5.01 8.06
CA GLY A 162 -5.97 6.32 7.83
C GLY A 162 -6.89 6.29 6.60
N GLY A 163 -6.55 7.12 5.60
CA GLY A 163 -7.20 7.11 4.30
C GLY A 163 -8.36 8.10 4.14
N GLY A 164 -8.75 8.33 2.88
CA GLY A 164 -9.87 9.19 2.49
C GLY A 164 -10.76 8.50 1.45
N ASN A 165 -11.40 9.28 0.57
CA ASN A 165 -12.33 8.75 -0.44
C ASN A 165 -11.71 7.65 -1.33
N ILE A 166 -10.47 7.84 -1.79
CA ILE A 166 -9.75 6.83 -2.59
C ILE A 166 -9.61 5.53 -1.79
N THR A 167 -9.19 5.63 -0.53
CA THR A 167 -9.05 4.46 0.36
C THR A 167 -10.36 3.73 0.59
N ILE A 168 -11.49 4.45 0.69
CA ILE A 168 -12.82 3.82 0.80
C ILE A 168 -13.15 3.02 -0.47
N GLU A 169 -12.81 3.55 -1.65
CA GLU A 169 -12.99 2.84 -2.92
C GLU A 169 -12.11 1.59 -3.00
N GLU A 170 -10.86 1.68 -2.55
CA GLU A 170 -9.93 0.55 -2.45
C GLU A 170 -10.47 -0.54 -1.50
N MET A 171 -10.99 -0.16 -0.33
CA MET A 171 -11.65 -1.09 0.59
C MET A 171 -12.85 -1.78 -0.07
N LEU A 172 -13.70 -1.04 -0.80
CA LEU A 172 -14.82 -1.62 -1.55
C LEU A 172 -14.35 -2.60 -2.65
N MET A 173 -13.22 -2.33 -3.30
CA MET A 173 -12.64 -3.29 -4.25
C MET A 173 -12.21 -4.59 -3.56
N ASN A 174 -11.64 -4.51 -2.36
CA ASN A 174 -11.31 -5.71 -1.56
C ASN A 174 -12.56 -6.46 -1.10
N VAL A 175 -13.63 -5.76 -0.71
CA VAL A 175 -14.93 -6.36 -0.37
C VAL A 175 -15.48 -7.17 -1.55
N ARG A 176 -15.51 -6.59 -2.75
CA ARG A 176 -16.04 -7.26 -3.97
C ARG A 176 -15.26 -8.51 -4.36
N GLN A 177 -13.97 -8.57 -4.02
CA GLN A 177 -13.07 -9.68 -4.31
C GLN A 177 -12.86 -10.60 -3.10
N GLU A 178 -13.63 -10.40 -2.02
CA GLU A 178 -13.54 -11.17 -0.77
C GLU A 178 -12.13 -11.26 -0.17
N ARG A 179 -11.33 -10.21 -0.35
CA ARG A 179 -9.94 -10.14 0.12
C ARG A 179 -9.88 -9.81 1.60
N THR A 180 -8.93 -10.44 2.29
CA THR A 180 -8.64 -10.15 3.70
C THR A 180 -7.95 -8.80 3.82
N MET A 181 -8.47 -7.99 4.76
CA MET A 181 -7.97 -6.66 5.07
C MET A 181 -7.53 -6.58 6.53
N ILE A 182 -6.34 -6.05 6.78
CA ILE A 182 -5.93 -5.59 8.10
C ILE A 182 -6.19 -4.08 8.18
N LEU A 183 -6.99 -3.64 9.14
CA LEU A 183 -7.24 -2.21 9.39
C LEU A 183 -6.47 -1.79 10.65
N LEU A 184 -5.55 -0.84 10.50
CA LEU A 184 -4.75 -0.33 11.62
C LEU A 184 -5.59 0.59 12.50
N ALA A 185 -6.12 0.05 13.60
CA ALA A 185 -6.95 0.79 14.55
C ALA A 185 -6.13 1.87 15.27
N GLY A 186 -6.70 3.08 15.37
CA GLY A 186 -6.04 4.28 15.87
C GLY A 186 -5.26 5.04 14.81
N SER A 187 -5.34 4.65 13.53
CA SER A 187 -4.75 5.40 12.41
C SER A 187 -5.62 6.55 11.89
N GLY A 188 -6.84 6.68 12.42
CA GLY A 188 -7.79 7.74 12.11
C GLY A 188 -8.57 7.54 10.81
N ARG A 189 -9.36 8.58 10.48
CA ARG A 189 -10.06 8.76 9.20
C ARG A 189 -10.89 7.54 8.78
N ALA A 190 -10.87 7.17 7.48
CA ALA A 190 -11.70 6.09 6.93
C ALA A 190 -11.49 4.75 7.66
N THR A 191 -10.25 4.42 8.01
CA THR A 191 -9.92 3.18 8.73
C THR A 191 -10.65 3.07 10.07
N ASP A 192 -10.55 4.09 10.93
CA ASP A 192 -11.23 4.06 12.23
C ASP A 192 -12.75 4.22 12.11
N GLN A 193 -13.24 4.93 11.09
CA GLN A 193 -14.68 5.05 10.83
C GLN A 193 -15.30 3.70 10.43
N VAL A 194 -14.62 2.89 9.60
CA VAL A 194 -15.06 1.52 9.29
C VAL A 194 -15.08 0.65 10.54
N LEU A 195 -14.05 0.72 11.38
CA LEU A 195 -13.99 -0.06 12.61
C LEU A 195 -15.07 0.35 13.61
N ALA A 196 -15.35 1.65 13.74
CA ALA A 196 -16.45 2.17 14.55
C ALA A 196 -17.82 1.70 14.03
N ALA A 197 -18.04 1.76 12.72
CA ALA A 197 -19.25 1.25 12.08
C ALA A 197 -19.44 -0.25 12.35
N ARG A 198 -18.36 -1.03 12.28
CA ARG A 198 -18.37 -2.48 12.59
C ARG A 198 -18.69 -2.76 14.06
N ALA A 199 -18.35 -1.84 14.95
CA ALA A 199 -18.73 -1.87 16.36
C ALA A 199 -20.15 -1.34 16.64
N GLY A 200 -20.91 -0.97 15.60
CA GLY A 200 -22.31 -0.54 15.69
C GLY A 200 -22.51 0.98 15.78
N ALA A 201 -21.47 1.79 15.61
CA ALA A 201 -21.63 3.23 15.49
C ALA A 201 -22.29 3.61 14.15
N ALA A 202 -23.10 4.66 14.16
CA ALA A 202 -23.59 5.24 12.91
C ALA A 202 -22.45 5.95 12.17
N VAL A 203 -22.41 5.80 10.85
CA VAL A 203 -21.51 6.53 9.95
C VAL A 203 -22.33 7.15 8.82
N ASP A 204 -21.97 8.35 8.40
CA ASP A 204 -22.72 9.12 7.41
C ASP A 204 -22.52 8.60 5.98
N ASP A 205 -21.37 7.99 5.70
CA ASP A 205 -21.04 7.43 4.39
C ASP A 205 -21.46 5.96 4.31
N GLU A 206 -22.46 5.66 3.48
CA GLU A 206 -22.97 4.32 3.24
C GLU A 206 -21.88 3.34 2.76
N ARG A 207 -20.84 3.84 2.09
CA ARG A 207 -19.70 3.02 1.66
C ARG A 207 -18.92 2.49 2.86
N LEU A 208 -18.73 3.30 3.91
CA LEU A 208 -18.08 2.86 5.14
C LEU A 208 -18.91 1.79 5.85
N ALA A 209 -20.23 1.97 5.91
CA ALA A 209 -21.15 0.98 6.46
C ALA A 209 -21.10 -0.33 5.66
N GLN A 210 -21.05 -0.24 4.33
CA GLN A 210 -20.90 -1.41 3.46
C GLN A 210 -19.59 -2.16 3.73
N VAL A 211 -18.45 -1.45 3.78
CA VAL A 211 -17.15 -2.05 4.09
C VAL A 211 -17.17 -2.72 5.47
N ALA A 212 -17.72 -2.05 6.47
CA ALA A 212 -17.81 -2.58 7.84
C ALA A 212 -18.61 -3.89 7.91
N ALA A 213 -19.74 -3.95 7.20
CA ALA A 213 -20.65 -5.09 7.21
C ALA A 213 -20.16 -6.27 6.35
N GLN A 214 -19.54 -6.00 5.20
CA GLN A 214 -19.22 -7.01 4.19
C GLN A 214 -17.72 -7.37 4.13
N GLY A 215 -16.85 -6.54 4.73
CA GLY A 215 -15.42 -6.74 4.69
C GLY A 215 -14.92 -7.88 5.57
N ARG A 216 -13.98 -8.67 5.02
CA ARG A 216 -13.14 -9.60 5.80
C ARG A 216 -12.03 -8.81 6.49
N ILE A 217 -12.39 -8.20 7.62
CA ILE A 217 -11.54 -7.24 8.35
C ILE A 217 -10.98 -7.88 9.62
N THR A 218 -9.66 -7.81 9.76
CA THR A 218 -8.94 -8.03 11.02
C THR A 218 -8.44 -6.68 11.53
N PRO A 219 -9.00 -6.12 12.61
CA PRO A 219 -8.45 -4.91 13.23
C PRO A 219 -7.09 -5.22 13.88
N PHE A 220 -6.16 -4.28 13.82
CA PHE A 220 -4.89 -4.35 14.55
C PHE A 220 -4.59 -3.01 15.21
N ALA A 221 -4.41 -2.95 16.53
CA ALA A 221 -4.21 -1.68 17.22
C ALA A 221 -2.78 -1.18 17.04
N LEU A 222 -2.61 0.11 16.74
CA LEU A 222 -1.27 0.71 16.61
C LEU A 222 -0.45 0.66 17.91
N ASP A 223 -1.12 0.47 19.05
CA ASP A 223 -0.49 0.33 20.37
C ASP A 223 0.00 -1.10 20.67
N ASP A 224 -0.39 -2.10 19.86
CA ASP A 224 0.09 -3.48 20.01
C ASP A 224 1.54 -3.67 19.55
N ASP A 225 2.13 -4.80 19.94
CA ASP A 225 3.52 -5.13 19.63
C ASP A 225 3.71 -5.37 18.11
N PRO A 226 4.69 -4.74 17.44
CA PRO A 226 5.06 -5.06 16.07
C PRO A 226 5.29 -6.55 15.80
N ALA A 227 5.82 -7.31 16.76
CA ALA A 227 6.00 -8.75 16.61
C ALA A 227 4.65 -9.48 16.46
N ALA A 228 3.59 -9.02 17.14
CA ALA A 228 2.25 -9.55 16.96
C ALA A 228 1.70 -9.22 15.56
N PHE A 229 2.01 -8.04 15.03
CA PHE A 229 1.67 -7.67 13.66
C PHE A 229 2.34 -8.62 12.64
N MET A 230 3.63 -8.90 12.82
CA MET A 230 4.36 -9.84 11.97
C MET A 230 3.74 -11.24 12.02
N GLY A 231 3.38 -11.71 13.22
CA GLY A 231 2.68 -12.99 13.42
C GLY A 231 1.35 -13.05 12.68
N LEU A 232 0.56 -11.97 12.74
CA LEU A 232 -0.70 -11.87 12.02
C LEU A 232 -0.51 -11.93 10.50
N VAL A 233 0.48 -11.20 9.95
CA VAL A 233 0.77 -11.26 8.50
C VAL A 233 1.18 -12.67 8.07
N ARG A 234 2.02 -13.35 8.86
CA ARG A 234 2.43 -14.75 8.64
C ARG A 234 1.23 -15.69 8.62
N GLU A 235 0.36 -15.58 9.62
CA GLU A 235 -0.86 -16.38 9.74
C GLU A 235 -1.78 -16.19 8.53
N LEU A 236 -2.08 -14.94 8.16
CA LEU A 236 -2.99 -14.63 7.07
C LEU A 236 -2.46 -15.04 5.69
N LEU A 237 -1.13 -15.08 5.52
CA LEU A 237 -0.50 -15.56 4.30
C LEU A 237 -0.25 -17.07 4.31
N GLY A 238 -0.48 -17.76 5.43
CA GLY A 238 -0.17 -19.19 5.58
C GLY A 238 1.33 -19.50 5.52
N LEU A 239 2.18 -18.54 5.92
CA LEU A 239 3.63 -18.64 5.89
C LEU A 239 4.16 -18.85 7.32
N SER A 240 4.34 -20.11 7.71
CA SER A 240 4.92 -20.51 9.00
C SER A 240 6.45 -20.48 8.98
#